data_AF-A2YFP0-F1
#
_entry.id   AF-A2YFP0-F1
#
_cell.length_a   1.000
_cell.length_b   1.000
_cell.length_c   1.000
_cell.angle_alpha   90.00
_cell.angle_beta   90.00
_cell.angle_gamma   90.00
#
_symmetry.space_group_name_H-M   'P 1'
#
loop_
_entity.id
_entity.type
_entity.pdbx_description
1 polymer ?
#
loop_
_entity_poly.entity_id
_entity_poly.type
_entity_poly.pdbx_seq_one_letter_code
_entity_poly.pdbx_strand_id
1 'polypeptide(L)'
;MERYSGEEHVNVGSGEEVTVRELAEAVRGVVGYEGVVAWDAARPEGVARRVVDSGRMRKLGWEPRVALRDGIQDLYRFYLRHECGGQAHHA
;
A
#
# COMPACT_ATOMS: atom_id res chain seq x y z
N MET A 1 -13.11 17.42 -1.23
CA MET A 1 -12.55 17.82 -2.55
C MET A 1 -13.51 17.30 -3.60
N GLU A 2 -14.36 18.17 -4.16
CA GLU A 2 -15.43 17.68 -5.05
C GLU A 2 -15.12 17.87 -6.54
N ARG A 3 -14.34 18.88 -6.93
CA ARG A 3 -13.85 19.07 -8.32
C ARG A 3 -12.54 19.86 -8.37
N TYR A 4 -11.47 19.28 -8.92
CA TYR A 4 -10.29 20.00 -9.40
C TYR A 4 -10.32 20.00 -10.93
N SER A 5 -10.18 21.16 -11.57
CA SER A 5 -10.27 21.32 -13.03
C SER A 5 -9.11 22.15 -13.60
N GLY A 6 -7.95 22.12 -12.95
CA GLY A 6 -6.75 22.76 -13.46
C GLY A 6 -6.14 21.97 -14.62
N GLU A 7 -5.35 22.64 -15.47
CA GLU A 7 -4.70 22.05 -16.65
C GLU A 7 -3.53 21.11 -16.29
N GLU A 8 -2.97 21.29 -15.09
CA GLU A 8 -1.82 20.51 -14.65
C GLU A 8 -2.20 19.24 -13.90
N HIS A 9 -1.37 18.21 -14.06
CA HIS A 9 -1.48 16.93 -13.37
C HIS A 9 -1.24 17.14 -11.86
N VAL A 10 -1.84 16.27 -11.06
CA VAL A 10 -1.69 16.29 -9.61
C VAL A 10 -1.28 14.91 -9.13
N ASN A 11 -0.19 14.86 -8.38
CA ASN A 11 0.27 13.66 -7.72
C ASN A 11 -0.64 13.29 -6.55
N VAL A 12 -1.11 12.04 -6.52
CA VAL A 12 -1.88 11.48 -5.41
C VAL A 12 -1.06 10.37 -4.77
N GLY A 13 -0.77 10.54 -3.48
CA GLY A 13 0.00 9.59 -2.70
C GLY A 13 0.19 10.09 -1.28
N SER A 14 0.57 9.20 -0.37
CA SER A 14 0.76 9.56 1.04
C SER A 14 1.89 10.57 1.23
N GLY A 15 2.90 10.55 0.36
CA GLY A 15 4.15 11.29 0.58
C GLY A 15 4.98 10.72 1.74
N GLU A 16 4.55 9.60 2.31
CA GLU A 16 5.26 8.82 3.31
C GLU A 16 6.10 7.76 2.64
N GLU A 17 7.20 7.38 3.30
CA GLU A 17 8.14 6.38 2.81
C GLU A 17 8.28 5.25 3.80
N VAL A 18 8.43 4.05 3.28
CA VAL A 18 8.81 2.86 4.04
C VAL A 18 9.86 2.10 3.24
N THR A 19 10.76 1.45 3.94
CA THR A 19 11.67 0.48 3.35
C THR A 19 10.92 -0.78 2.92
N VAL A 20 11.51 -1.55 2.00
CA VAL A 20 10.99 -2.88 1.64
C VAL A 20 10.91 -3.80 2.87
N ARG A 21 11.83 -3.63 3.82
CA ARG A 21 11.84 -4.37 5.09
C ARG A 21 10.64 -4.06 5.96
N GLU A 22 10.34 -2.78 6.18
CA GLU A 22 9.17 -2.37 6.96
C GLU A 22 7.86 -2.84 6.31
N LEU A 23 7.77 -2.75 4.98
CA LEU A 23 6.61 -3.28 4.24
C LEU A 23 6.46 -4.80 4.44
N ALA A 24 7.55 -5.57 4.29
CA ALA A 24 7.52 -7.02 4.46
C ALA A 24 7.12 -7.42 5.89
N GLU A 25 7.64 -6.74 6.91
CA GLU A 25 7.27 -6.98 8.31
C GLU A 25 5.82 -6.59 8.61
N ALA A 26 5.31 -5.50 8.01
CA ALA A 26 3.91 -5.12 8.14
C ALA A 26 2.98 -6.19 7.56
N VAL A 27 3.29 -6.71 6.37
CA VAL A 27 2.54 -7.80 5.75
C VAL A 27 2.62 -9.07 6.58
N ARG A 28 3.82 -9.47 7.02
CA ARG A 28 4.05 -10.62 7.90
C ARG A 28 3.18 -10.55 9.16
N GLY A 29 3.16 -9.39 9.83
CA GLY A 29 2.37 -9.18 11.03
C GLY A 29 0.87 -9.20 10.80
N VAL A 30 0.39 -8.72 9.65
CA VAL A 30 -1.04 -8.77 9.30
C VAL A 30 -1.51 -10.18 8.94
N VAL A 31 -0.71 -10.93 8.18
CA VAL A 31 -1.04 -12.30 7.75
C VAL A 31 -0.88 -13.31 8.89
N GLY A 32 -0.12 -12.97 9.93
CA GLY A 32 0.19 -13.90 11.02
C GLY A 32 1.26 -14.91 10.64
N TYR A 33 2.20 -14.54 9.76
CA TYR A 33 3.28 -15.44 9.33
C TYR A 33 4.36 -15.54 10.42
N GLU A 34 4.48 -16.72 11.02
CA GLU A 34 5.43 -16.99 12.12
C GLU A 34 6.84 -17.34 11.66
N GLY A 35 7.05 -17.57 10.36
CA GLY A 35 8.37 -17.86 9.80
C GLY A 35 9.29 -16.64 9.70
N VAL A 36 10.43 -16.84 9.04
CA VAL A 36 11.50 -15.83 8.88
C VAL A 36 11.46 -15.23 7.48
N VAL A 37 11.46 -13.89 7.40
CA VAL A 37 11.67 -13.17 6.13
C VAL A 37 13.18 -13.16 5.82
N ALA A 38 13.59 -13.95 4.84
CA ALA A 38 14.97 -14.03 4.38
C ALA A 38 15.29 -12.90 3.38
N TRP A 39 16.51 -12.35 3.48
CA TRP A 39 17.00 -11.25 2.64
C TRP A 39 18.25 -11.71 1.88
N ASP A 40 18.24 -11.59 0.55
CA ASP A 40 19.36 -11.95 -0.31
C ASP A 40 20.04 -10.68 -0.83
N ALA A 41 21.13 -10.27 -0.17
CA ALA A 41 21.90 -9.08 -0.54
C ALA A 41 22.77 -9.27 -1.80
N ALA A 42 22.85 -10.48 -2.37
CA ALA A 42 23.53 -10.69 -3.64
C ALA A 42 22.68 -10.26 -4.85
N ARG A 43 21.38 -10.01 -4.65
CA ARG A 43 20.47 -9.53 -5.70
C ARG A 43 20.67 -8.04 -5.95
N PRO A 44 20.51 -7.57 -7.21
CA PRO A 44 20.63 -6.16 -7.53
C PRO A 44 19.55 -5.35 -6.80
N GLU A 45 19.96 -4.26 -6.17
CA GLU A 45 19.02 -3.32 -5.56
C GLU A 45 18.32 -2.47 -6.62
N GLY A 46 17.05 -2.16 -6.37
CA GLY A 46 16.27 -1.21 -7.16
C GLY A 46 16.64 0.24 -6.85
N VAL A 47 15.80 1.18 -7.31
CA VAL A 47 15.96 2.60 -6.96
C VAL A 47 15.85 2.78 -5.46
N ALA A 48 16.87 3.38 -4.84
CA ALA A 48 16.98 3.53 -3.38
C ALA A 48 15.80 4.28 -2.73
N ARG A 49 15.15 5.18 -3.48
CA ARG A 49 14.06 6.01 -2.98
C ARG A 49 13.00 6.23 -4.05
N ARG A 50 11.75 5.91 -3.73
CA ARG A 50 10.61 6.16 -4.62
C ARG A 50 9.43 6.69 -3.81
N VAL A 51 9.24 8.00 -3.85
CA VAL A 51 8.14 8.72 -3.21
C VAL A 51 7.57 9.74 -4.17
N VAL A 52 6.28 10.04 -4.03
CA VAL A 52 5.62 11.08 -4.81
C VAL A 52 5.41 12.32 -3.95
N ASP A 53 5.71 13.50 -4.48
CA ASP A 53 5.34 14.76 -3.84
C ASP A 53 3.86 15.05 -4.08
N SER A 54 3.04 14.88 -3.04
CA SER A 54 1.61 15.18 -3.04
C SER A 54 1.27 16.57 -2.48
N GLY A 55 2.25 17.48 -2.38
CA GLY A 55 2.08 18.81 -1.81
C GLY A 55 0.97 19.65 -2.47
N ARG A 56 0.82 19.56 -3.79
CA ARG A 56 -0.29 20.21 -4.51
C ARG A 56 -1.65 19.66 -4.07
N MET A 57 -1.76 18.34 -3.96
CA MET A 57 -2.99 17.67 -3.53
C MET A 57 -3.37 18.04 -2.08
N ARG A 58 -2.36 18.14 -1.20
CA ARG A 58 -2.52 18.60 0.19
C ARG A 58 -3.02 20.04 0.29
N LYS A 59 -2.47 20.95 -0.53
CA LYS A 59 -2.95 22.35 -0.60
C LYS A 59 -4.41 22.48 -1.06
N LEU A 60 -4.88 21.52 -1.84
CA LEU A 60 -6.27 21.43 -2.30
C LEU A 60 -7.20 20.76 -1.25
N GLY A 61 -6.71 20.51 -0.04
CA GLY A 61 -7.48 19.96 1.08
C GLY A 61 -7.70 18.46 1.02
N TRP A 62 -6.93 17.73 0.21
CA TRP A 62 -6.92 16.27 0.22
C TRP A 62 -5.73 15.75 1.02
N GLU A 63 -5.96 14.70 1.79
CA GLU A 63 -4.92 13.99 2.53
C GLU A 63 -5.18 12.48 2.53
N PRO A 64 -4.13 11.65 2.59
CA PRO A 64 -4.31 10.21 2.80
C PRO A 64 -5.00 9.98 4.15
N ARG A 65 -5.99 9.08 4.19
CA ARG A 65 -6.75 8.77 5.43
C ARG A 65 -6.52 7.37 5.96
N VAL A 66 -5.89 6.51 5.16
CA VAL A 66 -5.64 5.11 5.47
C VAL A 66 -4.14 4.95 5.65
N ALA A 67 -3.71 4.56 6.85
CA ALA A 67 -2.32 4.21 7.10
C ALA A 67 -1.97 2.91 6.36
N LEU A 68 -0.68 2.73 6.01
CA LEU A 68 -0.22 1.56 5.27
C LEU A 68 -0.67 0.24 5.91
N ARG A 69 -0.48 0.10 7.23
CA ARG A 69 -0.84 -1.12 7.98
C ARG A 69 -2.34 -1.39 7.95
N ASP A 70 -3.16 -0.36 8.13
CA ASP A 70 -4.61 -0.49 8.11
C ASP A 70 -5.10 -0.93 6.73
N GLY A 71 -4.53 -0.33 5.67
CA GLY A 71 -4.83 -0.73 4.29
C GLY A 71 -4.43 -2.17 3.98
N ILE A 72 -3.27 -2.63 4.46
CA ILE A 72 -2.84 -4.04 4.33
C ILE A 72 -3.81 -4.97 5.07
N GLN A 73 -4.25 -4.58 6.28
CA GLN A 73 -5.21 -5.37 7.06
C GLN A 73 -6.57 -5.49 6.38
N ASP A 74 -7.09 -4.38 5.85
CA ASP A 74 -8.37 -4.38 5.14
C ASP A 74 -8.31 -5.18 3.84
N LEU A 75 -7.20 -5.05 3.10
CA LEU A 75 -6.96 -5.87 1.91
C LEU A 75 -6.87 -7.36 2.25
N TYR A 76 -6.18 -7.73 3.31
CA TYR A 76 -6.08 -9.13 3.73
C TYR A 76 -7.45 -9.70 4.15
N ARG A 77 -8.24 -8.92 4.91
CA ARG A 77 -9.62 -9.30 5.26
C ARG A 77 -10.49 -9.46 4.01
N PHE A 78 -10.35 -8.57 3.03
CA PHE A 78 -11.03 -8.69 1.74
C PHE A 78 -10.63 -9.99 1.03
N TYR A 79 -9.33 -10.24 0.88
CA TYR A 79 -8.80 -11.46 0.25
C TYR A 79 -9.39 -12.73 0.89
N LEU A 80 -9.39 -12.85 2.22
CA LEU A 80 -9.95 -14.00 2.92
C LEU A 80 -11.46 -14.21 2.64
N ARG A 81 -12.22 -13.13 2.45
CA ARG A 81 -13.65 -13.22 2.12
C ARG A 81 -13.92 -13.68 0.69
N HIS A 82 -13.01 -13.42 -0.24
CA HIS A 82 -13.25 -13.61 -1.68
C HIS A 82 -12.44 -14.75 -2.31
N GLU A 83 -11.33 -15.16 -1.71
CA GLU A 83 -10.41 -16.17 -2.28
C GLU A 83 -10.29 -17.44 -1.42
N CYS A 84 -10.59 -17.37 -0.11
CA CYS A 84 -10.72 -18.57 0.74
C CYS A 84 -12.13 -19.20 0.70
N GLY A 85 -13.09 -18.57 0.04
CA GLY A 85 -14.35 -19.17 -0.37
C GLY A 85 -14.29 -19.50 -1.84
N GLY A 86 -13.77 -20.67 -2.20
CA GLY A 86 -13.83 -21.17 -3.56
C GLY A 86 -15.24 -21.01 -4.13
N GLN A 87 -15.32 -20.65 -5.41
CA GLN A 87 -16.56 -20.50 -6.17
C GLN A 87 -17.60 -21.57 -5.80
N ALA A 88 -18.61 -21.19 -5.02
CA ALA A 88 -19.93 -21.81 -5.10
C ALA A 88 -20.78 -21.03 -6.11
N HIS A 89 -20.26 -20.86 -7.34
CA HIS A 89 -21.08 -20.52 -8.49
C HIS A 89 -21.51 -21.85 -9.14
N HIS A 90 -22.55 -22.45 -8.56
CA HIS A 90 -23.46 -23.34 -9.28
C HIS A 90 -24.84 -22.68 -9.23
N ALA A 91 -25.22 -22.12 -10.37
CA ALA A 91 -26.60 -21.99 -10.81
C ALA A 91 -26.67 -22.64 -12.19
#